data_AF-A0A7S0BEP0-F1
#
_entry.id   AF-A0A7S0BEP0-F1
#
_cell.length_a   1.000
_cell.length_b   1.000
_cell.length_c   1.000
_cell.angle_alpha   90.00
_cell.angle_beta   90.00
_cell.angle_gamma   90.00
#
_symmetry.space_group_name_H-M   'P 1'
#
loop_
_entity.id
_entity.type
_entity.pdbx_description
1 polymer ?
#
loop_
_entity_poly.entity_id
_entity_poly.type
_entity_poly.pdbx_seq_one_letter_code
_entity_poly.pdbx_strand_id
1 'polypeptide(L)'
;FNDPVLWLSICCLMMPVFTLKIGNWGTEWCVGEAAGNQFFNVASFLWVTCIAHQLYQVLCCDLSIVSNKYLPAYHLLCWGIPSITVALLLFFGHFETETEDVGWCWIESGPWRFTLFYIPMFVLMLINC
;
A
#
# COMPACT_ATOMS: atom_id res chain seq x y z
N PHE A 1 7.86 -11.83 -15.47
CA PHE A 1 6.97 -10.76 -15.96
C PHE A 1 5.62 -10.69 -15.25
N ASN A 2 4.98 -11.81 -14.88
CA ASN A 2 3.62 -11.77 -14.32
C ASN A 2 3.56 -11.50 -12.81
N ASP A 3 4.66 -11.72 -12.08
CA ASP A 3 4.62 -11.70 -10.61
C ASP A 3 4.20 -10.33 -10.04
N PRO A 4 4.76 -9.18 -10.46
CA PRO A 4 4.35 -7.87 -9.92
C PRO A 4 2.89 -7.53 -10.20
N VAL A 5 2.36 -7.95 -11.36
CA VAL A 5 0.96 -7.74 -11.75
C VAL A 5 0.02 -8.57 -10.87
N LEU A 6 0.41 -9.81 -10.56
CA LEU A 6 -0.34 -10.68 -9.65
C LEU A 6 -0.43 -10.05 -8.25
N TRP A 7 0.69 -9.58 -7.70
CA TRP A 7 0.71 -8.98 -6.36
C TRP A 7 -0.04 -7.65 -6.30
N LEU A 8 0.01 -6.83 -7.35
CA LEU A 8 -0.83 -5.65 -7.46
C LEU A 8 -2.33 -6.02 -7.41
N SER A 9 -2.72 -7.04 -8.18
CA SER A 9 -4.12 -7.52 -8.20
C SER A 9 -4.58 -8.01 -6.83
N ILE A 10 -3.71 -8.70 -6.09
CA ILE A 10 -3.98 -9.14 -4.72
C ILE A 10 -4.19 -7.93 -3.80
N CYS A 11 -3.35 -6.90 -3.89
CA CYS A 11 -3.52 -5.69 -3.09
C CYS A 11 -4.87 -5.01 -3.36
N CYS A 12 -5.23 -4.84 -4.63
CA CYS A 12 -6.49 -4.24 -5.05
C CYS A 12 -7.72 -5.05 -4.60
N LEU A 13 -7.61 -6.38 -4.53
CA LEU A 13 -8.68 -7.25 -4.03
C LEU A 13 -8.79 -7.20 -2.50
N MET A 14 -7.67 -7.12 -1.79
CA MET A 14 -7.67 -7.09 -0.33
C MET A 14 -8.21 -5.77 0.25
N MET A 15 -7.93 -4.61 -0.36
CA MET A 15 -8.46 -3.32 0.11
C MET A 15 -9.98 -3.34 0.42
N PRO A 16 -10.87 -3.69 -0.53
CA PRO A 16 -12.30 -3.74 -0.25
C PRO A 16 -12.68 -4.81 0.76
N VAL A 17 -11.93 -5.92 0.87
CA VAL A 17 -12.20 -6.96 1.88
C VAL A 17 -12.08 -6.40 3.30
N PHE A 18 -11.13 -5.51 3.55
CA PHE A 18 -10.98 -4.85 4.85
C PHE A 18 -12.09 -3.84 5.14
N THR A 19 -12.63 -3.19 4.10
CA THR A 19 -13.71 -2.20 4.21
C THR A 19 -15.11 -2.83 4.25
N LEU A 20 -15.25 -4.13 3.99
CA LEU A 20 -16.55 -4.81 4.04
C LEU A 20 -17.10 -4.86 5.47
N LYS A 21 -18.12 -4.05 5.76
CA LYS A 21 -18.87 -4.08 7.02
C LYS A 21 -19.87 -5.23 7.07
N ILE A 22 -19.40 -6.44 7.38
CA ILE A 22 -20.26 -7.63 7.54
C ILE A 22 -20.84 -7.68 8.96
N GLY A 23 -21.64 -6.70 9.39
CA GLY A 23 -22.22 -6.65 10.74
C GLY A 23 -21.70 -5.51 11.62
N ASN A 24 -22.09 -5.52 12.91
CA ASN A 24 -21.75 -4.47 13.87
C ASN A 24 -20.48 -4.82 14.64
N TRP A 25 -19.33 -4.56 14.00
CA TRP A 25 -18.01 -4.77 14.60
C TRP A 25 -17.59 -3.51 15.36
N GLY A 26 -17.15 -3.68 16.60
CA GLY A 26 -16.71 -2.57 17.46
C GLY A 26 -15.41 -1.88 16.99
N THR A 27 -14.87 -1.01 17.84
CA THR A 27 -13.69 -0.18 17.55
C THR A 27 -12.41 -0.96 17.22
N GLU A 28 -12.27 -2.21 17.67
CA GLU A 28 -11.10 -3.03 17.32
C GLU A 28 -11.04 -3.41 15.85
N TRP A 29 -12.19 -3.68 15.22
CA TRP A 29 -12.26 -3.95 13.79
C TRP A 29 -11.88 -2.72 12.96
N CYS A 30 -12.22 -1.53 13.47
CA CYS A 30 -11.88 -0.25 12.85
C CYS A 30 -10.37 -0.06 12.69
N VAL A 31 -9.58 -0.43 13.70
CA VAL A 31 -8.11 -0.39 13.64
C VAL A 31 -7.59 -1.40 12.62
N GLY A 32 -8.16 -2.61 12.59
CA GLY A 32 -7.81 -3.64 11.60
C GLY A 32 -8.12 -3.24 10.16
N GLU A 33 -9.28 -2.64 9.93
CA GLU A 33 -9.71 -2.07 8.65
C GLU A 33 -8.75 -0.96 8.20
N ALA A 34 -8.45 0.00 9.07
CA ALA A 34 -7.57 1.13 8.76
C ALA A 34 -6.12 0.66 8.48
N ALA A 35 -5.60 -0.26 9.28
CA ALA A 35 -4.27 -0.83 9.11
C ALA A 35 -4.16 -1.64 7.82
N GLY A 36 -5.15 -2.49 7.54
CA GLY A 36 -5.22 -3.27 6.31
C GLY A 36 -5.29 -2.37 5.08
N ASN A 37 -6.21 -1.41 5.07
CA ASN A 37 -6.32 -0.43 3.99
C ASN A 37 -5.03 0.35 3.79
N GLN A 38 -4.40 0.84 4.86
CA GLN A 38 -3.14 1.57 4.75
C GLN A 38 -2.03 0.69 4.14
N PHE A 39 -1.89 -0.54 4.61
CA PHE A 39 -0.91 -1.48 4.10
C PHE A 39 -1.08 -1.73 2.60
N PHE A 40 -2.28 -2.15 2.19
CA PHE A 40 -2.53 -2.53 0.80
C PHE A 40 -2.49 -1.35 -0.16
N ASN A 41 -2.87 -0.14 0.27
CA ASN A 41 -2.73 1.07 -0.56
C ASN A 41 -1.27 1.44 -0.81
N VAL A 42 -0.43 1.49 0.24
CA VAL A 42 0.99 1.82 0.03
C VAL A 42 1.70 0.71 -0.75
N ALA A 43 1.34 -0.56 -0.51
CA ALA A 43 1.85 -1.69 -1.28
C ALA A 43 1.48 -1.59 -2.77
N SER A 44 0.23 -1.22 -3.09
CA SER A 44 -0.21 -1.11 -4.48
C SER A 44 0.57 -0.02 -5.25
N PHE A 45 0.82 1.14 -4.63
CA PHE A 45 1.62 2.19 -5.24
C PHE A 45 3.04 1.70 -5.57
N LEU A 46 3.67 0.98 -4.63
CA LEU A 46 5.01 0.42 -4.83
C LEU A 46 5.03 -0.68 -5.91
N TRP A 47 4.00 -1.54 -5.94
CA TRP A 47 3.87 -2.56 -6.98
C TRP A 47 3.69 -1.94 -8.37
N VAL A 48 2.91 -0.86 -8.50
CA VAL A 48 2.80 -0.10 -9.75
C VAL A 48 4.16 0.44 -10.19
N THR A 49 4.94 1.03 -9.27
CA THR A 49 6.30 1.50 -9.58
C THR A 49 7.23 0.37 -9.99
N CYS A 50 7.15 -0.80 -9.34
CA CYS A 50 7.95 -1.97 -9.75
C CYS A 50 7.57 -2.46 -11.16
N ILE A 51 6.28 -2.42 -11.52
CA ILE A 51 5.82 -2.73 -12.87
C ILE A 51 6.38 -1.72 -13.88
N ALA A 52 6.30 -0.43 -13.59
CA ALA A 52 6.85 0.62 -14.46
C ALA A 52 8.36 0.45 -14.67
N HIS A 53 9.12 0.24 -13.60
CA HIS A 53 10.56 -0.03 -13.68
C HIS A 53 10.86 -1.32 -14.47
N GLN A 54 10.05 -2.37 -14.29
CA GLN A 54 10.23 -3.60 -15.04
C GLN A 54 9.99 -3.42 -16.54
N LEU A 55 8.96 -2.65 -16.91
CA LEU A 55 8.68 -2.31 -18.30
C LEU A 55 9.81 -1.47 -18.91
N TYR A 56 10.33 -0.49 -18.17
CA TYR A 56 11.46 0.32 -18.61
C TYR A 56 12.70 -0.52 -18.94
N GLN A 57 13.09 -1.45 -18.05
CA GLN A 57 14.24 -2.33 -18.28
C GLN A 57 14.09 -3.20 -19.55
N VAL A 58 12.87 -3.54 -19.90
CA VAL A 58 12.57 -4.46 -21.00
C VAL A 58 12.50 -3.71 -22.30
N LEU A 59 11.80 -2.57 -22.32
CA LEU A 59 11.59 -1.77 -23.53
C LEU A 59 12.80 -0.94 -23.92
N CYS A 60 13.53 -0.39 -22.93
CA CYS A 60 14.62 0.54 -23.19
C CYS A 60 16.01 -0.11 -23.07
N CYS A 61 16.13 -1.23 -22.35
CA CYS A 61 17.44 -1.86 -22.11
C CYS A 61 17.54 -3.30 -22.63
N ASP A 62 16.47 -3.90 -23.18
CA ASP A 62 16.40 -5.30 -23.60
C ASP A 62 16.82 -6.31 -22.50
N LEU A 63 16.73 -5.92 -21.22
CA LEU A 63 17.20 -6.70 -20.07
C LEU A 63 16.16 -7.69 -19.54
N SER A 64 15.48 -8.41 -20.44
CA SER A 64 14.42 -9.36 -20.08
C SER A 64 14.86 -10.48 -19.11
N ILE A 65 16.14 -10.89 -19.18
CA ILE A 65 16.71 -11.94 -18.33
C ILE A 65 17.12 -11.41 -16.94
N VAL A 66 17.51 -10.13 -16.83
CA VAL A 66 17.96 -9.52 -15.57
C VAL A 66 16.77 -9.14 -14.67
N SER A 67 15.59 -8.91 -15.26
CA SER A 67 14.30 -8.71 -14.60
C SER A 67 14.10 -9.57 -13.33
N ASN A 68 14.36 -10.88 -13.43
CA ASN A 68 14.10 -11.81 -12.32
C ASN A 68 15.02 -11.60 -11.12
N LYS A 69 16.18 -10.95 -11.27
CA LYS A 69 17.10 -10.67 -10.15
C LYS A 69 16.57 -9.59 -9.21
N TYR A 70 15.69 -8.71 -9.69
CA TYR A 70 15.12 -7.63 -8.88
C TYR A 70 13.88 -8.08 -8.08
N LEU A 71 13.33 -9.26 -8.37
CA LEU A 71 12.11 -9.75 -7.73
C LEU A 71 12.20 -9.82 -6.19
N PRO A 72 13.30 -10.32 -5.57
CA PRO A 72 13.43 -10.30 -4.11
C PRO A 72 13.46 -8.87 -3.55
N ALA A 73 14.08 -7.93 -4.26
CA ALA A 73 14.13 -6.53 -3.85
C ALA A 73 12.74 -5.87 -3.95
N TYR A 74 11.97 -6.17 -5.00
CA TYR A 74 10.57 -5.71 -5.12
C TYR A 74 9.73 -6.21 -3.96
N HIS A 75 9.84 -7.49 -3.59
CA HIS A 75 9.14 -8.02 -2.42
C HIS A 75 9.52 -7.32 -1.13
N LEU A 76 10.82 -7.11 -0.90
CA LEU A 76 11.29 -6.44 0.31
C LEU A 76 10.76 -5.00 0.40
N LEU A 77 10.74 -4.26 -0.72
CA LEU A 77 10.26 -2.88 -0.77
C LEU A 77 8.73 -2.81 -0.64
N CYS A 78 8.01 -3.56 -1.48
CA CYS A 78 6.55 -3.51 -1.57
C CYS A 78 5.84 -4.08 -0.34
N TRP A 79 6.49 -4.94 0.45
CA TRP A 79 5.93 -5.42 1.72
C TRP A 79 6.55 -4.71 2.92
N GLY A 80 7.85 -4.43 2.89
CA GLY A 80 8.55 -3.81 4.01
C GLY A 80 8.13 -2.37 4.26
N ILE A 81 8.08 -1.52 3.22
CA ILE A 81 7.71 -0.11 3.39
C ILE A 81 6.27 0.02 3.95
N PRO A 82 5.25 -0.67 3.40
CA PRO A 82 3.90 -0.61 3.97
C PRO A 82 3.81 -1.22 5.37
N SER A 83 4.57 -2.27 5.69
CA SER A 83 4.63 -2.80 7.06
C SER A 83 5.18 -1.76 8.03
N ILE A 84 6.21 -1.00 7.63
CA ILE A 84 6.79 0.06 8.45
C ILE A 84 5.78 1.19 8.66
N THR A 85 5.04 1.62 7.63
CA THR A 85 4.04 2.69 7.81
C THR A 85 2.94 2.28 8.79
N VAL A 86 2.45 1.04 8.70
CA VAL A 86 1.46 0.51 9.65
C VAL A 86 2.05 0.34 11.04
N ALA A 87 3.27 -0.16 11.18
CA ALA A 87 3.93 -0.32 12.47
C ALA A 87 4.12 1.03 13.18
N LEU A 88 4.48 2.09 12.43
CA LEU A 88 4.58 3.45 12.99
C LEU A 88 3.22 3.95 13.48
N LEU A 89 2.16 3.78 12.69
CA LEU A 89 0.82 4.19 13.09
C LEU A 89 0.31 3.44 14.32
N LEU A 90 0.58 2.14 14.42
CA LEU A 90 0.25 1.33 15.59
C LEU A 90 1.04 1.76 16.83
N PHE A 91 2.33 2.04 16.66
CA PHE A 91 3.21 2.43 17.76
C PHE A 91 2.83 3.80 18.35
N PHE A 92 2.46 4.75 17.50
CA PHE A 92 2.06 6.10 17.93
C PHE A 92 0.56 6.26 18.21
N GLY A 93 -0.28 5.28 17.84
CA GLY A 93 -1.71 5.29 18.13
C GLY A 93 -2.54 6.26 17.29
N HIS A 94 -2.12 6.56 16.06
CA HIS A 94 -2.76 7.55 15.17
C HIS A 94 -3.80 6.96 14.21
N PHE A 95 -4.56 5.95 14.67
CA PHE A 95 -5.72 5.44 13.93
C PHE A 95 -6.98 6.16 14.40
N GLU A 96 -7.81 6.58 13.45
CA GLU A 96 -9.09 7.22 13.73
C GLU A 96 -10.14 6.14 13.97
N THR A 97 -10.63 6.04 15.21
CA THR A 97 -11.64 5.07 15.62
C THR A 97 -13.06 5.62 15.62
N GLU A 98 -13.22 6.94 15.47
CA GLU A 98 -14.49 7.65 15.59
C GLU A 98 -14.83 8.42 14.31
N THR A 99 -15.26 7.71 13.27
CA THR A 99 -15.82 8.37 12.08
C THR A 99 -17.34 8.22 12.09
N GLU A 100 -18.05 9.04 12.87
CA GLU A 100 -19.52 9.10 12.86
C GLU A 100 -20.06 9.48 11.47
N ASP A 101 -19.28 10.19 10.65
CA ASP A 101 -19.75 10.78 9.38
C ASP A 101 -19.38 10.03 8.09
N VAL A 102 -18.37 9.15 8.13
CA VAL A 102 -17.72 8.65 6.89
C VAL A 102 -17.89 7.15 6.67
N GLY A 103 -18.18 6.38 7.72
CA GLY A 103 -18.56 4.98 7.57
C GLY A 103 -17.43 4.02 7.19
N TRP A 104 -16.17 4.44 7.18
CA TRP A 104 -14.97 3.59 7.10
C TRP A 104 -13.85 4.14 7.98
N CYS A 105 -12.95 3.26 8.39
CA CYS A 105 -11.87 3.59 9.32
C CYS A 105 -10.56 3.90 8.61
N TRP A 106 -9.84 4.91 9.08
CA TRP A 106 -8.57 5.30 8.47
C TRP A 106 -7.59 5.94 9.46
N ILE A 107 -6.53 6.56 8.93
CA ILE A 107 -5.52 7.29 9.70
C ILE A 107 -6.11 8.63 10.12
N GLU A 108 -5.83 9.00 11.37
CA GLU A 108 -6.18 10.30 11.94
C GLU A 108 -5.82 11.45 10.99
N SER A 109 -6.79 12.33 10.75
CA SER A 109 -6.57 13.54 9.99
C SER A 109 -5.46 14.39 10.61
N GLY A 110 -4.40 14.70 9.85
CA GLY A 110 -3.27 15.46 10.37
C GLY A 110 -1.93 15.18 9.68
N PRO A 111 -0.82 15.54 10.34
CA PRO A 111 0.53 15.38 9.80
C PRO A 111 0.88 13.94 9.45
N TRP A 112 0.37 12.96 10.20
CA TRP A 112 0.65 11.55 9.98
C TRP A 112 0.04 11.01 8.68
N ARG A 113 -1.23 11.31 8.41
CA ARG A 113 -1.87 10.98 7.14
C ARG A 113 -1.16 11.68 5.96
N PHE A 114 -0.75 12.93 6.13
CA PHE A 114 0.03 13.63 5.10
C PHE A 114 1.38 12.97 4.83
N THR A 115 2.11 12.64 5.89
CA THR A 115 3.48 12.16 5.78
C THR A 115 3.57 10.70 5.36
N LEU A 116 2.70 9.83 5.88
CA LEU A 116 2.78 8.38 5.66
C LEU A 116 1.96 7.89 4.46
N PHE A 117 1.03 8.69 3.96
CA PHE A 117 0.20 8.32 2.81
C PHE A 117 0.42 9.26 1.62
N TYR A 118 0.17 10.56 1.78
CA TYR A 118 0.21 11.49 0.64
C TYR A 118 1.62 11.71 0.09
N ILE A 119 2.63 11.94 0.94
CA ILE A 119 4.02 12.14 0.47
C ILE A 119 4.52 10.93 -0.34
N PRO A 120 4.46 9.67 0.15
CA PRO A 120 4.87 8.50 -0.64
C PRO A 120 4.12 8.38 -1.96
N MET A 121 2.81 8.62 -1.96
CA MET A 121 1.98 8.58 -3.18
C MET A 121 2.49 9.58 -4.22
N PHE A 122 2.70 10.85 -3.85
CA PHE A 122 3.19 11.88 -4.77
C PHE A 122 4.61 11.58 -5.27
N VAL A 123 5.51 11.15 -4.38
CA VAL A 123 6.88 10.79 -4.76
C VAL A 123 6.89 9.65 -5.78
N LEU A 124 6.13 8.59 -5.53
CA LEU A 124 6.05 7.44 -6.45
C LEU A 124 5.38 7.81 -7.77
N MET A 125 4.37 8.66 -7.76
CA MET A 125 3.74 9.16 -8.97
C MET A 125 4.73 9.95 -9.84
N LEU A 126 5.52 10.84 -9.22
CA LEU A 126 6.55 11.61 -9.93
C LEU A 126 7.66 10.73 -10.51
N ILE A 127 8.00 9.61 -9.85
CA ILE A 127 8.96 8.61 -10.35
C ILE A 127 8.39 7.84 -11.55
N ASN A 128 7.07 7.63 -11.58
CA ASN A 128 6.38 6.87 -12.63
C ASN A 128 5.99 7.71 -13.85
N CYS A 129 6.11 9.03 -13.78
CA CYS A 129 5.91 9.95 -14.91
C CYS A 129 7.13 9.98 -15.83
#